data_AF-A0A1Q8TR05-F1
#
_entry.id   AF-A0A1Q8TR05-F1
#
_cell.length_a   1.000
_cell.length_b   1.000
_cell.length_c   1.000
_cell.angle_alpha   90.00
_cell.angle_beta   90.00
_cell.angle_gamma   90.00
#
_symmetry.space_group_name_H-M   'P 1'
#
loop_
_entity.id
_entity.type
_entity.pdbx_description
1 polymer ?
#
loop_
_entity_poly.entity_id
_entity_poly.type
_entity_poly.pdbx_seq_one_letter_code
_entity_poly.pdbx_strand_id
1 'polypeptide(L)'
;MTSIGTARHFQPHGTPGHVCRDHNRAVLAPAVAVEALRQGLGPDLTDAQLDQCAEIAERNPLSDTSRAAVRTALQPALSARHSPATVHHQLFNLPPGHPLRVRVGDLEYFLVPIPITL
;
A
#
# COMPACT_ATOMS: atom_id res chain seq x y z
N MET A 1 6.61 -1.47 -21.97
CA MET A 1 6.41 -1.27 -20.52
C MET A 1 5.00 -1.72 -20.18
N THR A 2 4.87 -2.88 -19.53
CA THR A 2 3.58 -3.47 -19.17
C THR A 2 2.93 -2.61 -18.09
N SER A 3 2.01 -1.75 -18.53
CA SER A 3 1.05 -1.05 -17.68
C SER A 3 0.60 -1.99 -16.56
N ILE A 4 0.67 -1.56 -15.30
CA ILE A 4 -0.23 -2.13 -14.28
C ILE A 4 -1.62 -1.61 -14.66
N GLY A 5 -2.12 -2.08 -15.80
CA GLY A 5 -3.38 -1.69 -16.39
C GLY A 5 -4.41 -2.29 -15.48
N THR A 6 -4.98 -1.44 -14.64
CA THR A 6 -6.10 -1.70 -13.73
C THR A 6 -6.24 -3.14 -13.23
N ALA A 7 -6.09 -3.32 -11.90
CA ALA A 7 -6.29 -4.56 -11.14
C ALA A 7 -7.54 -5.38 -11.53
N ARG A 8 -8.52 -4.77 -12.21
CA ARG A 8 -9.62 -5.43 -12.93
C ARG A 8 -9.20 -6.67 -13.72
N HIS A 9 -8.02 -6.68 -14.36
CA HIS A 9 -7.57 -7.84 -15.14
C HIS A 9 -7.03 -8.99 -14.29
N PHE A 10 -6.72 -8.73 -13.02
CA PHE A 10 -6.28 -9.75 -12.05
C PHE A 10 -7.44 -10.26 -11.18
N GLN A 11 -8.63 -9.68 -11.31
CA GLN A 11 -9.80 -10.03 -10.53
C GLN A 11 -10.78 -10.90 -11.34
N PRO A 12 -11.53 -11.80 -10.68
CA PRO A 12 -12.60 -12.55 -11.33
C PRO A 12 -13.60 -11.65 -12.05
N HIS A 13 -14.17 -12.16 -13.15
CA HIS A 13 -15.24 -11.46 -13.85
C HIS A 13 -16.42 -11.20 -12.91
N GLY A 14 -16.98 -9.99 -12.94
CA GLY A 14 -18.07 -9.57 -12.04
C GLY A 14 -17.62 -8.96 -10.71
N THR A 15 -16.31 -8.92 -10.42
CA THR A 15 -15.78 -8.23 -9.23
C THR A 15 -16.24 -6.78 -9.21
N PRO A 16 -16.84 -6.30 -8.09
CA PRO A 16 -17.30 -4.92 -7.98
C PRO A 16 -16.19 -3.90 -8.27
N GLY A 17 -16.52 -2.82 -8.98
CA GLY A 17 -15.52 -1.83 -9.39
C GLY A 17 -14.79 -1.15 -8.23
N HIS A 18 -15.41 -1.04 -7.04
CA HIS A 18 -14.74 -0.50 -5.86
C HIS A 18 -13.61 -1.43 -5.37
N VAL A 19 -13.81 -2.75 -5.37
CA VAL A 19 -12.77 -3.74 -5.02
C VAL A 19 -11.58 -3.64 -5.98
N CYS A 20 -11.84 -3.48 -7.28
CA CYS A 20 -10.78 -3.27 -8.27
C CYS A 20 -10.00 -1.98 -8.02
N ARG A 21 -10.67 -0.89 -7.61
CA ARG A 21 -10.00 0.38 -7.28
C ARG A 21 -9.16 0.26 -6.00
N ASP A 22 -9.66 -0.44 -5.00
CA ASP A 22 -8.94 -0.66 -3.74
C ASP A 22 -7.71 -1.54 -3.95
N HIS A 23 -7.81 -2.61 -4.74
CA HIS A 23 -6.66 -3.42 -5.12
C HIS A 23 -5.62 -2.58 -5.88
N ASN A 24 -6.03 -1.77 -6.87
CA ASN A 24 -5.12 -0.84 -7.54
C ASN A 24 -4.38 0.07 -6.55
N ARG A 25 -5.11 0.66 -5.59
CA ARG A 25 -4.51 1.52 -4.57
C ARG A 25 -3.48 0.76 -3.75
N ALA A 26 -3.80 -0.44 -3.29
CA ALA A 26 -2.89 -1.24 -2.47
C ALA A 26 -1.63 -1.67 -3.21
N VAL A 27 -1.69 -1.87 -4.52
CA VAL A 27 -0.51 -2.24 -5.35
C VAL A 27 0.33 -1.02 -5.71
N LEU A 28 -0.29 0.15 -5.87
CA LEU A 28 0.40 1.36 -6.32
C LEU A 28 0.99 2.20 -5.18
N ALA A 29 0.34 2.22 -4.01
CA ALA A 29 0.86 2.94 -2.84
C ALA A 29 2.28 2.50 -2.41
N PRO A 30 2.64 1.20 -2.45
CA PRO A 30 4.00 0.75 -2.19
C PRO A 30 5.07 1.39 -3.08
N ALA A 31 4.79 1.66 -4.36
CA ALA A 31 5.77 2.29 -5.25
C ALA A 31 6.17 3.68 -4.75
N VAL A 32 5.19 4.48 -4.34
CA VAL A 32 5.44 5.81 -3.74
C VAL A 32 6.13 5.69 -2.39
N ALA A 33 5.70 4.72 -1.56
CA ALA A 33 6.29 4.48 -0.24
C ALA A 33 7.77 4.08 -0.35
N VAL A 34 8.16 3.29 -1.35
CA VAL A 34 9.57 2.93 -1.61
C VAL A 34 10.41 4.17 -1.90
N GLU A 35 9.92 5.12 -2.72
CA GLU A 35 10.66 6.36 -2.98
C GLU A 35 10.79 7.25 -1.74
N ALA A 36 9.76 7.30 -0.89
CA ALA A 36 9.84 7.98 0.40
C ALA A 36 10.88 7.32 1.32
N LEU A 37 10.88 5.98 1.44
CA LEU A 37 11.83 5.24 2.27
C LEU A 37 13.28 5.42 1.80
N ARG A 38 13.52 5.44 0.49
CA ARG A 38 14.86 5.72 -0.09
C ARG A 38 15.41 7.09 0.28
N GLN A 39 14.52 8.04 0.53
CA GLN A 39 14.85 9.40 0.98
C GLN A 39 14.91 9.53 2.50
N GLY A 40 14.73 8.44 3.25
CA GLY A 40 14.71 8.45 4.71
C GLY A 40 13.42 9.05 5.31
N LEU A 41 12.36 9.17 4.52
CA LEU A 41 11.08 9.71 4.96
C LEU A 41 10.22 8.63 5.64
N GLY A 42 9.44 9.05 6.63
CA GLY A 42 8.53 8.21 7.40
C GLY A 42 7.06 8.61 7.22
N PRO A 43 6.14 8.07 8.05
CA PRO A 43 4.69 8.30 7.90
C PRO A 43 4.26 9.77 8.11
N ASP A 44 5.09 10.57 8.76
CA ASP A 44 4.83 11.99 9.06
C ASP A 44 5.26 12.93 7.92
N LEU A 45 5.57 12.40 6.73
CA LEU A 45 5.91 13.22 5.57
C LEU A 45 4.78 14.19 5.22
N THR A 46 5.18 15.40 4.82
CA THR A 46 4.28 16.44 4.35
C THR A 46 3.63 16.05 3.03
N ASP A 47 2.50 16.67 2.70
CA ASP A 47 1.83 16.40 1.42
C ASP A 47 2.68 16.79 0.21
N ALA A 48 3.48 17.85 0.32
CA ALA A 48 4.43 18.24 -0.73
C ALA A 48 5.51 17.17 -0.97
N GLN A 49 6.07 16.59 0.11
CA GLN A 49 7.03 15.50 -0.01
C GLN A 49 6.39 14.24 -0.60
N LEU A 50 5.14 13.98 -0.24
CA LEU A 50 4.39 12.84 -0.76
C LEU A 50 4.10 13.00 -2.26
N ASP A 51 3.76 14.20 -2.71
CA ASP A 51 3.57 14.52 -4.13
C ASP A 51 4.87 14.39 -4.91
N GLN A 52 5.99 14.90 -4.37
CA GLN A 52 7.31 14.70 -4.96
C GLN A 52 7.65 13.20 -5.11
N CYS A 53 7.38 12.38 -4.10
CA CYS A 53 7.59 10.93 -4.19
C CYS A 53 6.67 10.29 -5.25
N ALA A 54 5.44 10.78 -5.40
CA ALA A 54 4.51 10.29 -6.40
C ALA A 54 4.99 10.61 -7.83
N GLU A 55 5.52 11.81 -8.04
CA GLU A 55 6.13 12.22 -9.31
C GLU A 55 7.33 11.35 -9.67
N ILE A 56 8.25 11.12 -8.72
CA ILE A 56 9.42 10.23 -8.91
C ILE A 56 8.98 8.81 -9.26
N ALA A 57 7.92 8.32 -8.62
CA ALA A 57 7.34 6.99 -8.90
C ALA A 57 6.47 6.96 -10.17
N GLU A 58 6.49 8.01 -11.00
CA GLU A 58 5.71 8.16 -12.23
C GLU A 58 4.20 7.92 -12.01
N ARG A 59 3.67 8.44 -10.90
CA ARG A 59 2.26 8.32 -10.52
C ARG A 59 1.51 9.61 -10.80
N ASN A 60 0.22 9.44 -11.13
CA ASN A 60 -0.73 10.56 -11.15
C ASN A 60 -0.85 11.19 -9.74
N PRO A 61 -1.30 12.46 -9.67
CA PRO A 61 -1.60 13.12 -8.41
C PRO A 61 -2.45 12.25 -7.48
N LEU A 62 -2.05 12.20 -6.22
CA LEU A 62 -2.65 11.29 -5.24
C LEU A 62 -3.93 11.89 -4.66
N SER A 63 -5.03 11.13 -4.75
CA SER A 63 -6.24 11.39 -3.94
C SER A 63 -5.96 11.22 -2.46
N ASP A 64 -6.74 11.84 -1.58
CA ASP A 64 -6.60 11.74 -0.12
C ASP A 64 -6.54 10.29 0.37
N THR A 65 -7.40 9.42 -0.17
CA THR A 65 -7.36 7.97 0.13
C THR A 65 -6.05 7.31 -0.29
N SER A 66 -5.48 7.70 -1.43
CA SER A 66 -4.18 7.19 -1.86
C SER A 66 -3.05 7.72 -0.96
N ARG A 67 -3.13 8.99 -0.53
CA ARG A 67 -2.19 9.58 0.42
C ARG A 67 -2.21 8.84 1.76
N ALA A 68 -3.39 8.49 2.24
CA ALA A 68 -3.57 7.71 3.46
C ALA A 68 -2.97 6.29 3.31
N ALA A 69 -3.20 5.63 2.16
CA ALA A 69 -2.64 4.31 1.89
C ALA A 69 -1.10 4.31 1.86
N VAL A 70 -0.48 5.35 1.26
CA VAL A 70 0.98 5.51 1.29
C VAL A 70 1.48 5.70 2.72
N ARG A 71 0.79 6.51 3.55
CA ARG A 71 1.17 6.68 4.96
C ARG A 71 1.02 5.40 5.78
N THR A 72 0.01 4.58 5.50
CA THR A 72 -0.09 3.24 6.10
C THR A 72 1.09 2.36 5.69
N ALA A 73 1.50 2.41 4.43
CA ALA A 73 2.67 1.67 3.93
C ALA A 73 3.98 2.09 4.65
N LEU A 74 4.09 3.37 5.02
CA LEU A 74 5.25 3.94 5.70
C LEU A 74 5.29 3.67 7.20
N GLN A 75 4.23 3.14 7.79
CA GLN A 75 4.24 2.72 9.19
C GLN A 75 5.37 1.70 9.45
N PRO A 76 5.85 1.58 10.71
CA PRO A 76 6.88 0.62 11.07
C PRO A 76 6.52 -0.79 10.60
N ALA A 77 7.51 -1.49 10.01
CA ALA A 77 7.29 -2.83 9.49
C ALA A 77 6.95 -3.81 10.61
N LEU A 78 5.89 -4.60 10.42
CA LEU A 78 5.65 -5.77 11.26
C LEU A 78 6.80 -6.78 11.12
N SER A 79 7.02 -7.56 12.16
CA SER A 79 8.11 -8.55 12.21
C SER A 79 7.78 -9.61 13.26
N ALA A 80 8.58 -10.69 13.30
CA ALA A 80 8.45 -11.75 14.29
C ALA A 80 8.60 -11.29 15.76
N ARG A 81 9.07 -10.05 16.00
CA ARG A 81 9.13 -9.46 17.34
C ARG A 81 7.77 -8.97 17.84
N HIS A 82 6.81 -8.78 16.94
CA HIS A 82 5.46 -8.36 17.32
C HIS A 82 4.67 -9.57 17.81
N SER A 83 3.82 -9.35 18.82
CA SER A 83 2.93 -10.40 19.31
C SER A 83 1.91 -10.81 18.24
N PRO A 84 1.41 -12.06 18.24
CA PRO A 84 0.32 -12.48 17.36
C PRO A 84 -0.91 -11.57 17.46
N ALA A 85 -1.23 -11.06 18.66
CA ALA A 85 -2.32 -10.12 18.87
C ALA A 85 -2.09 -8.78 18.15
N THR A 86 -0.86 -8.26 18.17
CA THR A 86 -0.49 -7.05 17.44
C THR A 86 -0.61 -7.25 15.93
N VAL A 87 -0.09 -8.37 15.41
CA VAL A 87 -0.18 -8.71 13.99
C VAL A 87 -1.64 -8.83 13.55
N HIS A 88 -2.47 -9.56 14.32
CA HIS A 88 -3.89 -9.68 14.07
C HIS A 88 -4.59 -8.32 14.08
N HIS A 89 -4.36 -7.52 15.12
CA HIS A 89 -4.97 -6.20 15.23
C HIS A 89 -4.61 -5.30 14.05
N GLN A 90 -3.35 -5.28 13.60
CA GLN A 90 -2.97 -4.46 12.46
C GLN A 90 -3.55 -4.99 11.16
N LEU A 91 -3.42 -6.30 10.88
CA LEU A 91 -3.88 -6.89 9.61
C LEU A 91 -5.38 -6.73 9.40
N PHE A 92 -6.19 -6.99 10.43
CA PHE A 92 -7.65 -7.01 10.32
C PHE A 92 -8.32 -5.64 10.48
N ASN A 93 -7.57 -4.61 10.91
CA ASN A 93 -8.07 -3.23 10.95
C ASN A 93 -7.52 -2.35 9.81
N LEU A 94 -6.86 -2.95 8.81
CA LEU A 94 -6.44 -2.21 7.62
C LEU A 94 -7.66 -1.70 6.84
N PRO A 95 -7.68 -0.41 6.46
CA PRO A 95 -8.70 0.07 5.54
C PRO A 95 -8.55 -0.61 4.17
N PRO A 96 -9.65 -0.81 3.42
CA PRO A 96 -9.59 -1.36 2.07
C PRO A 96 -8.62 -0.60 1.16
N GLY A 97 -7.75 -1.34 0.50
CA GLY A 97 -6.76 -0.77 -0.41
C GLY A 97 -5.51 -0.18 0.27
N HIS A 98 -5.30 -0.46 1.55
CA HIS A 98 -4.09 -0.06 2.28
C HIS A 98 -3.12 -1.25 2.38
N PRO A 99 -1.86 -1.07 1.96
CA PRO A 99 -0.83 -2.09 2.14
C PRO A 99 -0.26 -2.05 3.56
N LEU A 100 0.32 -3.16 4.00
CA LEU A 100 1.02 -3.28 5.28
C LEU A 100 2.47 -3.69 5.05
N ARG A 101 3.41 -3.03 5.70
CA ARG A 101 4.82 -3.37 5.58
C ARG A 101 5.20 -4.47 6.58
N VAL A 102 5.89 -5.50 6.10
CA VAL A 102 6.33 -6.65 6.89
C VAL A 102 7.80 -6.94 6.63
N ARG A 103 8.55 -7.34 7.65
CA ARG A 103 9.96 -7.73 7.57
C ARG A 103 10.09 -9.23 7.83
N VAL A 104 10.72 -9.94 6.90
CA VAL A 104 10.97 -11.39 6.96
C VAL A 104 12.46 -11.60 6.67
N GLY A 105 13.21 -12.05 7.69
CA GLY A 105 14.67 -12.06 7.63
C GLY A 105 15.22 -10.66 7.40
N ASP A 106 16.10 -10.52 6.40
CA ASP A 106 16.72 -9.26 5.99
C ASP A 106 15.91 -8.48 4.94
N LEU A 107 14.74 -8.99 4.56
CA LEU A 107 13.92 -8.43 3.49
C LEU A 107 12.64 -7.78 4.04
N GLU A 108 12.20 -6.69 3.40
CA GLU A 108 10.89 -6.08 3.63
C GLU A 108 9.96 -6.33 2.45
N TYR A 109 8.69 -6.56 2.77
CA TYR A 109 7.62 -6.81 1.82
C TYR A 109 6.44 -5.91 2.14
N PHE A 110 5.63 -5.63 1.12
CA PHE A 110 4.31 -5.05 1.31
C PHE A 110 3.26 -6.15 1.15
N LEU A 111 2.49 -6.39 2.21
CA LEU A 111 1.34 -7.26 2.20
C LEU A 111 0.12 -6.46 1.74
N VAL A 112 -0.52 -6.94 0.67
CA VAL A 112 -1.72 -6.35 0.08
C VAL A 112 -2.90 -7.30 0.33
N PRO A 113 -3.82 -6.99 1.26
CA PRO A 113 -4.99 -7.83 1.46
C PRO A 113 -5.96 -7.63 0.29
N ILE A 114 -6.34 -8.73 -0.36
CA ILE A 114 -7.34 -8.75 -1.43
C ILE A 114 -8.60 -9.44 -0.87
N PRO A 115 -9.71 -8.71 -0.66
CA PRO A 115 -10.94 -9.32 -0.19
C PRO A 115 -11.53 -10.23 -1.27
N ILE A 116 -12.03 -11.39 -0.85
CA ILE A 116 -12.83 -12.27 -1.71
C ILE A 116 -14.32 -11.99 -1.50
N THR A 117 -15.07 -11.97 -2.59
CA THR A 117 -16.54 -12.00 -2.58
C THR A 117 -16.99 -13.40 -2.97
N LEU A 118 -17.73 -14.08 -2.08
CA LEU A 118 -18.32 -15.40 -2.29
C LEU A 118 -19.79 -15.29 -2.69
#